data_AF-A0A918RW11-F1
#
_entry.id   AF-A0A918RW11-F1
#
_cell.length_a   1.000
_cell.length_b   1.000
_cell.length_c   1.000
_cell.angle_alpha   90.00
_cell.angle_beta   90.00
_cell.angle_gamma   90.00
#
_symmetry.space_group_name_H-M   'P 1'
#
loop_
_entity.id
_entity.type
_entity.pdbx_description
1 polymer ?
#
loop_
_entity_poly.entity_id
_entity_poly.type
_entity_poly.pdbx_seq_one_letter_code
_entity_poly.pdbx_strand_id
1 'polypeptide(L)'
;MRQSTAVPAVTETPPPDVLAVLTLPSLDRLTEEQVRGGCCVWGGEPLSTATAVDLGPRTGRRLGQPFQWFPRADRRCLARAAQQALYDHHVPRCAGCETVRGGCAVHRALCRLVREGQR
;
A
#
# COMPACT_ATOMS: atom_id res chain seq x y z
N MET A 1 -16.03 33.61 -9.52
CA MET A 1 -14.57 33.41 -9.69
C MET A 1 -14.20 32.05 -9.11
N ARG A 2 -13.59 31.20 -9.95
CA ARG A 2 -13.20 29.81 -9.72
C ARG A 2 -12.20 29.72 -8.57
N GLN A 3 -12.33 28.72 -7.69
CA GLN A 3 -11.17 28.12 -7.02
C GLN A 3 -11.34 26.60 -7.07
N SER A 4 -10.89 26.01 -8.18
CA SER A 4 -10.57 24.59 -8.27
C SER A 4 -9.32 24.34 -7.43
N THR A 5 -9.48 23.73 -6.25
CA THR A 5 -8.36 23.14 -5.53
C THR A 5 -8.02 21.81 -6.19
N ALA A 6 -7.16 21.87 -7.22
CA ALA A 6 -6.46 20.68 -7.67
C ALA A 6 -5.50 20.26 -6.55
N VAL A 7 -5.84 19.18 -5.85
CA VAL A 7 -4.91 18.48 -4.97
C VAL A 7 -3.73 18.05 -5.84
N PRO A 8 -2.48 18.40 -5.53
CA PRO A 8 -1.36 17.96 -6.35
C PRO A 8 -1.35 16.44 -6.32
N ALA A 9 -1.21 15.82 -7.50
CA ALA A 9 -0.98 14.39 -7.65
C ALA A 9 0.44 14.05 -7.17
N VAL A 10 0.71 14.30 -5.89
CA VAL A 10 1.86 13.70 -5.22
C VAL A 10 1.45 12.26 -4.99
N THR A 11 2.16 11.36 -5.65
CA THR A 11 2.20 9.93 -5.31
C THR A 11 2.68 9.85 -3.85
N GLU A 12 1.77 10.00 -2.89
CA GLU A 12 2.09 9.99 -1.47
C GLU A 12 2.43 8.55 -1.09
N THR A 13 3.71 8.21 -1.20
CA THR A 13 4.24 6.91 -0.77
C THR A 13 4.02 6.79 0.74
N PRO A 14 3.33 5.74 1.21
CA PRO A 14 3.17 5.52 2.64
C PRO A 14 4.52 5.38 3.36
N PRO A 15 4.60 5.67 4.67
CA PRO A 15 5.84 5.50 5.43
C PRO A 15 6.38 4.05 5.35
N PRO A 16 7.70 3.84 5.40
CA PRO A 16 8.32 2.53 5.20
C PRO A 16 7.85 1.47 6.21
N ASP A 17 7.62 1.85 7.47
CA ASP A 17 7.12 0.93 8.50
C ASP A 17 5.71 0.41 8.20
N VAL A 18 4.89 1.24 7.55
CA VAL A 18 3.54 0.88 7.11
C VAL A 18 3.62 -0.01 5.89
N LEU A 19 4.51 0.32 4.95
CA LEU A 19 4.80 -0.51 3.79
C LEU A 19 5.30 -1.90 4.21
N ALA A 20 6.11 -2.02 5.25
CA ALA A 20 6.64 -3.29 5.73
C ALA A 20 5.55 -4.26 6.22
N VAL A 21 4.42 -3.76 6.73
CA VAL A 21 3.30 -4.59 7.21
C VAL A 21 2.24 -4.87 6.15
N LEU A 22 2.33 -4.23 4.97
CA LEU A 22 1.45 -4.54 3.84
C LEU A 22 1.94 -5.81 3.14
N THR A 23 1.16 -6.87 3.25
CA THR A 23 1.43 -8.13 2.54
C THR A 23 1.21 -7.95 1.04
N LEU A 24 2.30 -8.08 0.28
CA LEU A 24 2.28 -8.08 -1.18
C LEU A 24 2.13 -9.50 -1.73
N PRO A 25 1.46 -9.68 -2.88
CA PRO A 25 1.46 -10.96 -3.58
C PRO A 25 2.87 -11.40 -3.96
N SER A 26 3.09 -12.71 -4.04
CA SER A 26 4.35 -13.26 -4.56
C SER A 26 4.60 -12.79 -6.00
N LEU A 27 5.85 -12.42 -6.31
CA LEU A 27 6.28 -12.01 -7.66
C LEU A 27 5.93 -13.04 -8.74
N ASP A 28 5.98 -14.33 -8.40
CA ASP A 28 5.67 -15.42 -9.35
C ASP A 28 4.18 -15.52 -9.69
N ARG A 29 3.31 -14.81 -8.96
CA ARG A 29 1.86 -14.74 -9.20
C ARG A 29 1.45 -13.47 -9.92
N LEU A 30 2.39 -12.60 -10.26
CA LEU A 30 2.12 -11.31 -10.87
C LEU A 30 2.43 -11.33 -12.37
N THR A 31 1.58 -10.65 -13.12
CA THR A 31 1.83 -10.32 -14.54
C THR A 31 3.00 -9.36 -14.68
N GLU A 32 3.59 -9.28 -15.88
CA GLU A 32 4.65 -8.30 -16.14
C GLU A 32 4.14 -6.87 -15.97
N GLU A 33 2.88 -6.61 -16.29
CA GLU A 33 2.19 -5.34 -16.12
C GLU A 33 2.07 -4.92 -14.66
N GLN A 34 1.81 -5.86 -13.76
CA GLN A 34 1.79 -5.60 -12.33
C GLN A 34 3.20 -5.38 -11.78
N VAL A 35 4.18 -6.18 -12.23
CA VAL A 35 5.57 -6.06 -11.79
C VAL A 35 6.19 -4.72 -12.22
N ARG A 36 5.87 -4.23 -13.42
CA ARG A 36 6.30 -2.90 -13.90
C ARG A 36 5.52 -1.73 -13.30
N GLY A 37 4.52 -1.99 -12.45
CA GLY A 37 3.67 -0.96 -11.83
C GLY A 37 2.69 -0.29 -12.80
N GLY A 38 2.41 -0.92 -13.94
CA GLY A 38 1.38 -0.47 -14.90
C GLY A 38 -0.04 -0.88 -14.50
N CYS A 39 -0.15 -1.94 -13.71
CA CYS A 39 -1.40 -2.45 -13.14
C CYS A 39 -1.33 -2.53 -11.62
N CYS A 40 -2.49 -2.52 -10.97
CA CYS A 40 -2.60 -2.69 -9.53
C CYS A 40 -2.00 -4.02 -9.10
N VAL A 41 -1.06 -3.98 -8.15
CA VAL A 41 -0.37 -5.17 -7.66
C VAL A 41 -1.33 -6.21 -7.07
N TRP A 42 -2.47 -5.79 -6.50
CA TRP A 42 -3.47 -6.69 -5.94
C TRP A 42 -4.62 -7.03 -6.90
N GLY A 43 -5.10 -6.05 -7.67
CA GLY A 43 -6.29 -6.20 -8.51
C GLY A 43 -5.99 -6.61 -9.96
N GLY A 44 -4.84 -6.23 -10.51
CA GLY A 44 -4.51 -6.41 -11.93
C GLY A 44 -5.01 -5.28 -12.84
N GLU A 45 -5.84 -4.37 -12.32
CA GLU A 45 -6.45 -3.31 -13.12
C GLU A 45 -5.44 -2.24 -13.54
N PRO A 46 -5.53 -1.74 -14.79
CA PRO A 46 -4.65 -0.68 -15.28
C PRO A 46 -4.69 0.55 -14.37
N LEU A 47 -3.52 1.05 -14.01
CA LEU A 47 -3.39 2.23 -13.18
C LEU A 47 -3.27 3.49 -14.05
N SER A 48 -4.05 4.50 -13.71
CA SER A 48 -3.84 5.86 -14.23
C SER A 48 -2.82 6.59 -13.35
N THR A 49 -2.12 7.56 -13.92
CA THR A 49 -1.21 8.44 -13.16
C THR A 49 -1.93 9.20 -12.04
N ALA A 50 -3.24 9.42 -12.15
CA ALA A 50 -4.03 10.12 -11.15
C ALA A 50 -4.43 9.26 -9.93
N THR A 51 -4.52 7.94 -10.11
CA THR A 51 -5.04 7.01 -9.09
C THR A 51 -4.00 6.04 -8.55
N ALA A 52 -2.85 5.93 -9.21
CA ALA A 52 -1.74 5.11 -8.78
C ALA A 52 -1.14 5.63 -7.46
N VAL A 53 -1.02 4.75 -6.49
CA VAL A 53 -0.23 4.94 -5.27
C VAL A 53 1.03 4.09 -5.38
N ASP A 54 2.17 4.71 -5.11
CA ASP A 54 3.47 4.05 -5.10
C ASP A 54 3.70 3.37 -3.74
N LEU A 55 4.03 2.08 -3.75
CA LEU A 55 4.25 1.28 -2.53
C LEU A 55 5.73 1.14 -2.17
N GLY A 56 6.56 2.01 -2.75
CA GLY A 56 8.00 2.07 -2.53
C GLY A 56 8.76 0.92 -3.19
N PRO A 57 10.10 0.99 -3.15
CA PRO A 57 10.94 -0.10 -3.63
C PRO A 57 10.74 -1.35 -2.78
N ARG A 58 10.67 -2.50 -3.45
CA ARG A 58 10.62 -3.82 -2.85
C ARG A 58 11.69 -4.71 -3.43
N THR A 59 12.22 -5.60 -2.61
CA THR A 59 13.11 -6.66 -3.04
C THR A 59 12.39 -8.00 -2.92
N GLY A 60 12.59 -8.86 -3.90
CA GLY A 60 12.05 -10.21 -3.91
C GLY A 60 12.94 -11.12 -4.72
N ARG A 61 12.45 -12.33 -5.00
CA ARG A 61 13.09 -13.24 -5.96
C ARG A 61 12.13 -13.49 -7.12
N ARG A 62 12.66 -13.48 -8.34
CA ARG A 62 11.95 -13.89 -9.55
C ARG A 62 12.88 -14.78 -10.35
N LEU A 63 12.40 -15.96 -10.77
CA LEU A 63 13.25 -16.98 -11.41
C LEU A 63 14.52 -17.31 -10.60
N GLY A 64 14.40 -17.33 -9.27
CA GLY A 64 15.50 -17.61 -8.35
C GLY A 64 16.52 -16.48 -8.13
N GLN A 65 16.44 -15.38 -8.88
CA GLN A 65 17.36 -14.25 -8.78
C GLN A 65 16.78 -13.10 -7.95
N PRO A 66 17.61 -12.35 -7.19
CA PRO A 66 17.17 -11.11 -6.54
C PRO A 66 16.61 -10.13 -7.57
N PHE A 67 15.45 -9.56 -7.27
CA PHE A 67 14.77 -8.62 -8.16
C PHE A 67 14.23 -7.44 -7.35
N GLN A 68 14.61 -6.23 -7.75
CA GLN A 68 14.07 -5.00 -7.21
C GLN A 68 12.92 -4.52 -8.09
N TRP A 69 11.81 -4.13 -7.48
CA TRP A 69 10.61 -3.70 -8.17
C TRP A 69 9.86 -2.62 -7.39
N PHE A 70 8.99 -1.91 -8.08
CA PHE A 70 8.29 -0.74 -7.57
C PHE A 70 6.78 -0.96 -7.73
N PRO A 71 6.17 -1.77 -6.85
CA PRO A 71 4.75 -2.08 -6.93
C PRO A 71 3.90 -0.81 -6.77
N ARG A 72 2.83 -0.77 -7.54
CA ARG A 72 1.82 0.29 -7.50
C ARG A 72 0.44 -0.31 -7.28
N ALA A 73 -0.45 0.48 -6.70
CA ALA A 73 -1.82 0.06 -6.45
C ALA A 73 -2.80 1.22 -6.63
N ASP A 74 -4.06 0.90 -6.91
CA ASP A 74 -5.13 1.87 -6.73
C ASP A 74 -5.47 2.03 -5.24
N ARG A 75 -6.15 3.13 -4.92
CA ARG A 75 -6.50 3.49 -3.54
C ARG A 75 -7.44 2.48 -2.87
N ARG A 76 -8.33 1.83 -3.63
CA ARG A 76 -9.31 0.89 -3.08
C ARG A 76 -8.64 -0.42 -2.68
N CYS A 77 -7.77 -0.95 -3.54
CA CYS A 77 -6.95 -2.12 -3.23
C CYS A 77 -5.97 -1.83 -2.09
N LEU A 78 -5.36 -0.64 -2.05
CA LEU A 78 -4.52 -0.23 -0.93
C LEU A 78 -5.29 -0.18 0.40
N ALA A 79 -6.50 0.39 0.42
CA ALA A 79 -7.33 0.41 1.62
C ALA A 79 -7.72 -1.00 2.09
N ARG A 80 -8.04 -1.92 1.16
CA ARG A 80 -8.31 -3.32 1.51
C ARG A 80 -7.08 -4.01 2.09
N ALA A 81 -5.90 -3.82 1.49
CA ALA A 81 -4.66 -4.37 2.00
C ALA A 81 -4.29 -3.78 3.37
N ALA A 82 -4.53 -2.49 3.59
CA ALA A 82 -4.32 -1.85 4.89
C ALA A 82 -5.28 -2.40 5.96
N GLN A 83 -6.54 -2.68 5.60
CA GLN A 83 -7.50 -3.32 6.49
C GLN A 83 -7.04 -4.73 6.88
N GLN A 84 -6.54 -5.52 5.92
CA GLN A 84 -5.99 -6.85 6.21
C GLN A 84 -4.77 -6.75 7.12
N ALA A 85 -3.83 -5.85 6.82
CA ALA A 85 -2.67 -5.59 7.65
C ALA A 85 -3.04 -5.15 9.07
N LEU A 86 -4.14 -4.41 9.27
CA LEU A 86 -4.65 -4.09 10.61
C LEU A 86 -5.02 -5.35 11.40
N TYR A 87 -5.77 -6.27 10.78
CA TYR A 87 -6.12 -7.54 11.42
C TYR A 87 -4.87 -8.37 11.70
N ASP A 88 -4.00 -8.56 10.70
CA ASP A 88 -2.79 -9.38 10.82
C ASP A 88 -1.78 -8.80 11.82
N HIS A 89 -1.71 -7.46 11.96
CA HIS A 89 -0.81 -6.79 12.91
C HIS A 89 -1.37 -6.75 14.35
N HIS A 90 -2.69 -6.71 14.53
CA HIS A 90 -3.30 -6.67 15.87
C HIS A 90 -3.57 -8.04 16.48
N VAL A 91 -3.89 -9.05 15.67
CA VAL A 91 -4.04 -10.43 16.14
C VAL A 91 -2.81 -10.93 16.94
N PRO A 92 -1.55 -10.59 16.60
CA PRO A 92 -0.40 -10.95 17.42
C PRO A 92 -0.14 -10.06 18.65
N ARG A 93 -1.11 -9.27 19.15
CA ARG A 93 -0.93 -8.38 20.32
C ARG A 93 0.28 -7.46 20.18
N CYS A 94 0.19 -6.50 19.27
CA CYS A 94 1.21 -5.47 19.13
C CYS A 94 1.38 -4.68 20.45
N ALA A 95 2.52 -4.85 21.14
CA ALA A 95 2.82 -4.23 22.42
C ALA A 95 2.69 -2.69 22.40
N GLY A 96 3.01 -2.05 21.26
CA GLY A 96 2.84 -0.61 21.07
C GLY A 96 1.38 -0.16 21.04
N CYS A 97 0.46 -1.03 20.61
CA CYS A 97 -0.97 -0.74 20.61
C CYS A 97 -1.61 -0.93 21.99
N GLU A 98 -1.09 -1.85 22.80
CA GLU A 98 -1.55 -2.04 24.18
C GLU A 98 -1.15 -0.86 25.07
N THR A 99 0.00 -0.24 24.78
CA THR A 99 0.62 0.79 25.64
C THR A 99 0.28 2.22 25.25
N VAL A 100 -0.03 2.49 23.98
CA VAL A 100 -0.33 3.84 23.48
C VAL A 100 -1.84 4.03 23.29
N ARG A 101 -2.43 4.95 24.05
CA ARG A 101 -3.84 5.36 23.84
C ARG A 101 -4.02 5.89 22.41
N GLY A 102 -4.88 5.24 21.63
CA GLY A 102 -5.09 5.55 20.20
C GLY A 102 -4.24 4.70 19.23
N GLY A 103 -3.54 3.67 19.73
CA GLY A 103 -2.78 2.70 18.92
C GLY A 103 -1.39 3.20 18.51
N CYS A 104 -0.55 2.28 18.02
CA CYS A 104 0.80 2.62 17.57
C CYS A 104 0.79 3.44 16.25
N ALA A 105 1.96 3.98 15.87
CA ALA A 105 2.08 4.77 14.64
C ALA A 105 1.64 3.99 13.38
N VAL A 106 2.01 2.71 13.29
CA VAL A 106 1.60 1.81 12.20
C VAL A 106 0.08 1.65 12.17
N HIS A 107 -0.56 1.39 13.31
CA HIS A 107 -2.02 1.27 13.39
C HIS A 107 -2.72 2.54 12.90
N ARG A 108 -2.30 3.72 13.38
CA ARG A 108 -2.89 4.99 12.96
C ARG A 108 -2.73 5.24 11.47
N ALA A 109 -1.56 4.93 10.91
CA ALA A 109 -1.30 5.09 9.49
C ALA A 109 -2.13 4.12 8.64
N LEU A 110 -2.25 2.85 9.05
CA LEU A 110 -3.15 1.90 8.37
C LEU A 110 -4.61 2.34 8.43
N CYS A 111 -5.10 2.81 9.58
CA CYS A 111 -6.46 3.36 9.71
C CYS A 111 -6.68 4.57 8.79
N ARG A 112 -5.66 5.42 8.59
CA ARG A 112 -5.71 6.53 7.65
C ARG A 112 -5.89 6.03 6.21
N LEU A 113 -5.07 5.07 5.78
CA LEU A 113 -5.16 4.47 4.44
C LEU A 113 -6.53 3.82 4.18
N VAL A 114 -7.10 3.12 5.16
CA VAL A 114 -8.45 2.53 5.05
C VAL A 114 -9.50 3.60 4.80
N ARG A 115 -9.45 4.73 5.52
CA ARG A 115 -10.41 5.83 5.36
C ARG A 115 -10.23 6.57 4.04
N GLU A 116 -9.00 6.71 3.56
CA GLU A 116 -8.71 7.39 2.30
C GLU A 116 -9.24 6.63 1.09
N GLY A 117 -9.20 5.29 1.10
CA GLY A 117 -9.78 4.49 0.00
C GLY A 117 -11.30 4.34 0.03
N GLN A 118 -11.99 4.90 1.05
CA GLN A 118 -13.46 4.96 1.12
C GLN A 118 -14.02 6.28 0.56
N ARG A 119 -13.17 7.23 0.19
CA ARG A 119 -13.54 8.52 -0.40
C ARG A 119 -13.54 8.44 -1.93
#